data_AF-A0A7W1W6D9-F1
#
_entry.id   AF-A0A7W1W6D9-F1
#
_cell.length_a   1.000
_cell.length_b   1.000
_cell.length_c   1.000
_cell.angle_alpha   90.00
_cell.angle_beta   90.00
_cell.angle_gamma   90.00
#
_symmetry.space_group_name_H-M   'P 1'
#
loop_
_entity.id
_entity.type
_entity.pdbx_description
1 polymer ?
#
loop_
_entity_poly.entity_id
_entity_poly.type
_entity_poly.pdbx_seq_one_letter_code
_entity_poly.pdbx_strand_id
1 'polypeptide(L)'
;MKKILSSTFNAYRKYRTFTKQSKTYKAVKYSLVTIFAAYGLILIFPQVLFAHKISYKNFNLYSRQPLDASVYKVLDSAEAQLEKSPLYDKDLTKRIFVSNSF
;
A
#
# COMPACT_ATOMS: atom_id res chain seq x y z
N MET A 1 -2.94 38.60 34.99
CA MET A 1 -2.71 37.31 34.30
C MET A 1 -3.99 36.67 33.71
N LYS A 2 -5.12 36.59 34.43
CA LYS A 2 -6.37 35.98 33.90
C LYS A 2 -6.92 36.60 32.59
N LYS A 3 -6.79 37.91 32.37
CA LYS A 3 -7.26 38.60 31.13
C LYS A 3 -6.45 38.25 29.88
N ILE A 4 -5.17 37.92 30.02
CA ILE A 4 -4.28 37.57 28.89
C ILE A 4 -4.51 36.12 28.47
N LEU A 5 -4.76 35.25 29.46
CA LEU A 5 -5.10 33.85 29.20
C LEU A 5 -6.48 33.74 28.51
N SER A 6 -7.46 34.56 28.89
CA SER A 6 -8.79 34.53 28.26
C SER A 6 -8.81 35.15 26.85
N SER A 7 -7.98 36.17 26.58
CA SER A 7 -7.88 36.77 25.24
C SER A 7 -7.21 35.82 24.24
N THR A 8 -6.16 35.10 24.66
CA THR A 8 -5.48 34.09 23.84
C THR A 8 -6.38 32.88 23.57
N PHE A 9 -7.12 32.40 24.57
CA PHE A 9 -8.08 31.30 24.38
C PHE A 9 -9.23 31.68 23.42
N ASN A 10 -9.76 32.90 23.53
CA ASN A 10 -10.80 33.38 22.63
C ASN A 10 -10.28 33.65 21.21
N ALA A 11 -9.06 34.15 21.06
CA ALA A 11 -8.41 34.30 19.76
C ALA A 11 -8.20 32.96 19.06
N TYR A 12 -7.74 31.93 19.80
CA TYR A 12 -7.64 30.56 19.30
C TYR A 12 -9.00 29.98 18.89
N ARG A 13 -10.05 30.22 19.69
CA ARG A 13 -11.41 29.78 19.37
C ARG A 13 -11.94 30.44 18.09
N LYS A 14 -11.71 31.74 17.92
CA LYS A 14 -12.09 32.50 16.72
C LYS A 14 -11.30 32.01 15.48
N TYR A 15 -9.99 31.79 15.62
CA TYR A 15 -9.15 31.26 14.55
C TYR A 15 -9.57 29.84 14.13
N ARG A 16 -9.96 28.99 15.09
CA ARG A 16 -10.50 27.65 14.84
C ARG A 16 -11.85 27.66 14.12
N THR A 17 -12.67 28.68 14.32
CA THR A 17 -13.95 28.83 13.59
C THR A 17 -13.75 29.37 12.17
N PHE A 18 -12.81 30.28 11.95
CA PHE A 18 -12.48 30.79 10.61
C PHE A 18 -11.83 29.73 9.72
N THR A 19 -10.93 28.93 10.29
CA THR A 19 -10.32 27.81 9.59
C THR A 19 -11.33 26.74 9.17
N LYS A 20 -12.41 26.50 9.92
CA LYS A 20 -13.49 25.57 9.52
C LYS A 20 -14.39 26.07 8.38
N GLN A 21 -14.45 27.37 8.13
CA GLN A 21 -15.37 27.99 7.17
C GLN A 21 -14.76 28.20 5.78
N SER A 22 -13.42 28.21 5.67
CA SER A 22 -12.76 28.39 4.39
C SER A 22 -12.93 27.16 3.48
N LYS A 23 -13.32 27.39 2.22
CA LYS A 23 -13.43 26.34 1.20
C LYS A 23 -12.08 25.63 1.00
N THR A 24 -10.99 26.37 1.17
CA THR A 24 -9.61 25.87 1.10
C THR A 24 -9.29 24.87 2.21
N TYR A 25 -9.70 25.11 3.46
CA TYR A 25 -9.49 24.15 4.54
C TYR A 25 -10.24 22.85 4.30
N LYS A 26 -11.48 22.92 3.79
CA LYS A 26 -12.24 21.73 3.40
C LYS A 26 -11.51 20.97 2.29
N ALA A 27 -11.05 21.66 1.24
CA ALA A 27 -10.31 21.04 0.14
C ALA A 27 -9.01 20.37 0.61
N VAL A 28 -8.22 21.03 1.46
CA VAL A 28 -6.98 20.47 2.03
C VAL A 28 -7.29 19.27 2.93
N LYS A 29 -8.32 19.37 3.78
CA LYS A 29 -8.77 18.25 4.64
C LYS A 29 -9.17 17.05 3.80
N TYR A 30 -10.01 17.23 2.78
CA TYR A 30 -10.43 16.14 1.90
C TYR A 30 -9.22 15.57 1.14
N SER A 31 -8.31 16.41 0.64
CA SER A 31 -7.09 15.95 -0.05
C SER A 31 -6.23 15.08 0.86
N LEU A 32 -6.01 15.49 2.12
CA LEU A 32 -5.29 14.68 3.11
C LEU A 32 -5.99 13.34 3.35
N VAL A 33 -7.30 13.35 3.58
CA VAL A 33 -8.09 12.13 3.78
C VAL A 33 -7.98 11.21 2.56
N THR A 34 -8.06 11.75 1.34
CA THR A 34 -7.91 10.99 0.10
C THR A 34 -6.53 10.36 -0.02
N ILE A 35 -5.46 11.08 0.32
CA ILE A 35 -4.09 10.54 0.32
C ILE A 35 -3.96 9.39 1.31
N PHE A 36 -4.44 9.55 2.55
CA PHE A 36 -4.42 8.48 3.55
C PHE A 36 -5.27 7.27 3.13
N ALA A 37 -6.44 7.50 2.56
CA ALA A 37 -7.31 6.43 2.06
C ALA A 37 -6.65 5.68 0.89
N ALA A 38 -6.06 6.40 -0.07
CA ALA A 38 -5.32 5.81 -1.18
C ALA A 38 -4.12 4.98 -0.68
N TYR A 39 -3.37 5.50 0.29
CA TYR A 39 -2.27 4.77 0.91
C TYR A 39 -2.74 3.50 1.62
N GLY A 40 -3.85 3.57 2.37
CA GLY A 40 -4.47 2.40 2.99
C GLY A 40 -4.90 1.34 1.98
N LEU A 41 -5.48 1.75 0.85
CA LEU A 41 -5.85 0.84 -0.24
C LEU A 41 -4.62 0.15 -0.85
N ILE A 42 -3.52 0.88 -1.03
CA ILE A 42 -2.26 0.32 -1.55
C ILE A 42 -1.69 -0.75 -0.60
N LEU A 43 -1.80 -0.56 0.72
CA LEU A 43 -1.37 -1.56 1.71
C LEU A 43 -2.22 -2.84 1.67
N ILE A 44 -3.53 -2.71 1.46
CA ILE A 44 -4.45 -3.87 1.38
C ILE A 44 -4.29 -4.59 0.03
N PHE A 45 -4.06 -3.83 -1.04
CA PHE A 45 -3.93 -4.35 -2.40
C PHE A 45 -2.55 -4.03 -2.98
N PRO A 46 -1.49 -4.71 -2.52
CA PRO A 46 -0.13 -4.48 -3.01
C PRO A 46 0.00 -4.81 -4.50
N GLN A 47 -0.91 -5.63 -5.06
CA GLN A 47 -0.95 -5.98 -6.48
C GLN A 47 -1.01 -4.77 -7.41
N VAL A 48 -1.62 -3.65 -6.99
CA VAL A 48 -1.74 -2.44 -7.83
C VAL A 48 -0.37 -1.77 -8.08
N LEU A 49 0.64 -2.07 -7.25
CA LEU A 49 2.01 -1.56 -7.40
C LEU A 49 2.86 -2.34 -8.42
N PHE A 50 2.36 -3.46 -8.94
CA PHE A 50 3.09 -4.35 -9.85
C PHE A 50 2.39 -4.42 -11.20
N ALA A 51 3.02 -3.88 -12.24
CA ALA A 51 2.45 -3.80 -13.59
C ALA A 51 2.43 -5.16 -14.31
N HIS A 52 3.33 -6.08 -13.92
CA HIS A 52 3.47 -7.38 -14.57
C HIS A 52 3.03 -8.49 -13.62
N LYS A 53 2.11 -9.33 -14.10
CA LYS A 53 1.65 -10.54 -13.42
C LYS A 53 1.97 -11.74 -14.30
N ILE A 54 2.67 -12.71 -13.74
CA ILE A 54 2.85 -14.03 -14.35
C ILE A 54 2.14 -15.05 -13.47
N SER A 55 1.26 -15.83 -14.07
CA SER A 55 0.64 -16.99 -13.43
C SER A 55 1.29 -18.23 -14.01
N TYR A 56 1.97 -19.01 -13.17
CA TYR A 56 2.63 -20.24 -13.58
C TYR A 56 2.40 -21.31 -12.52
N LYS A 57 1.69 -22.37 -12.91
CA LYS A 57 1.24 -23.45 -12.01
C LYS A 57 0.51 -22.86 -10.78
N ASN A 58 0.98 -23.21 -9.58
CA ASN A 58 0.42 -22.74 -8.31
C ASN A 58 1.05 -21.42 -7.80
N PHE A 59 1.77 -20.71 -8.66
CA PHE A 59 2.44 -19.45 -8.32
C PHE A 59 1.85 -18.27 -9.10
N ASN A 60 1.47 -17.24 -8.35
CA ASN A 60 1.17 -15.93 -8.90
C ASN A 60 2.31 -14.99 -8.55
N LEU A 61 3.11 -14.64 -9.55
CA LEU A 61 4.27 -13.78 -9.41
C LEU A 61 3.94 -12.39 -9.94
N TYR A 62 4.18 -11.39 -9.10
CA TYR A 62 3.96 -9.98 -9.39
C TYR A 62 5.30 -9.27 -9.42
N SER A 63 5.60 -8.58 -10.51
CA SER A 63 6.84 -7.81 -10.69
C SER A 63 6.55 -6.43 -11.24
N ARG A 64 7.44 -5.50 -10.91
CA ARG A 64 7.40 -4.14 -11.43
C ARG A 64 8.05 -4.02 -12.80
N GLN A 65 8.96 -4.94 -13.13
CA GLN A 65 9.69 -4.97 -14.39
C GLN A 65 9.36 -6.25 -15.18
N PRO A 66 9.55 -6.24 -16.51
CA PRO A 66 9.38 -7.44 -17.31
C PRO A 66 10.34 -8.52 -16.82
N LEU A 67 9.80 -9.69 -16.48
CA LEU A 67 10.62 -10.83 -16.11
C LEU A 67 11.05 -11.58 -17.36
N ASP A 68 12.33 -11.97 -17.39
CA ASP A 68 12.86 -12.86 -18.42
C ASP A 68 12.36 -14.31 -18.21
N ALA A 69 12.33 -15.08 -19.30
CA ALA A 69 11.87 -16.47 -19.30
C ALA A 69 12.74 -17.40 -18.43
N SER A 70 13.94 -16.98 -18.05
CA SER A 70 14.78 -17.66 -17.06
C SER A 70 14.07 -17.87 -15.70
N VAL A 71 13.08 -17.05 -15.37
CA VAL A 71 12.31 -17.13 -14.12
C VAL A 71 11.50 -18.42 -14.03
N TYR A 72 11.03 -18.99 -15.15
CA TYR A 72 10.31 -20.27 -15.15
C TYR A 72 11.17 -21.42 -14.61
N LYS A 73 12.47 -21.46 -14.95
CA LYS A 73 13.41 -22.48 -14.44
C LYS A 73 13.63 -22.36 -12.93
N VAL A 74 13.67 -21.12 -12.42
CA VAL A 74 13.79 -20.87 -10.98
C VAL A 74 12.51 -21.30 -10.26
N LEU A 75 11.34 -21.03 -10.84
CA LEU A 75 10.05 -21.50 -10.29
C LEU A 75 9.96 -23.02 -10.26
N ASP A 76 10.36 -23.71 -11.34
CA ASP A 76 10.36 -25.18 -11.38
C ASP A 76 11.31 -25.77 -10.31
N SER A 77 12.49 -25.16 -10.13
CA SER A 77 13.44 -25.61 -9.10
C SER A 77 12.91 -25.36 -7.69
N ALA A 78 12.24 -24.22 -7.47
CA ALA A 78 11.61 -23.90 -6.19
C ALA A 78 10.42 -24.82 -5.89
N GLU A 79 9.63 -25.16 -6.90
CA GLU A 79 8.54 -26.12 -6.78
C GLU A 79 9.06 -27.51 -6.42
N ALA A 80 10.11 -28.01 -7.10
CA ALA A 80 10.71 -29.31 -6.79
C ALA A 80 11.32 -29.39 -5.38
N GLN A 81 11.76 -28.26 -4.81
CA GLN A 81 12.18 -28.18 -3.41
C GLN A 81 10.99 -28.11 -2.45
N LEU A 82 9.97 -27.31 -2.80
CA LEU A 82 8.76 -27.19 -2.01
C LEU A 82 8.04 -28.53 -1.92
N GLU A 83 7.94 -29.31 -3.01
CA GLU A 83 7.32 -30.65 -3.02
C GLU A 83 7.90 -31.62 -1.98
N LYS A 84 9.17 -31.43 -1.60
CA LYS A 84 9.83 -32.24 -0.57
C LYS A 84 9.55 -31.76 0.86
N SER A 85 8.94 -30.58 1.01
CA SER A 85 8.62 -29.97 2.29
C SER A 85 7.25 -30.44 2.79
N PRO A 86 7.10 -30.73 4.09
CA PRO A 86 5.79 -31.02 4.69
C PRO A 86 4.83 -29.83 4.65
N LEU A 87 5.32 -28.63 4.32
CA LEU A 87 4.52 -27.42 4.12
C LEU A 87 3.95 -27.32 2.70
N TYR A 88 4.18 -28.32 1.86
CA TYR A 88 3.67 -28.33 0.50
C TYR A 88 2.20 -28.67 0.47
N ASP A 89 1.43 -27.68 0.06
CA ASP A 89 0.04 -27.85 -0.32
C ASP A 89 -0.10 -27.54 -1.81
N LYS A 90 -0.70 -28.50 -2.54
CA LYS A 90 -0.98 -28.42 -3.98
C LYS A 90 -2.16 -27.52 -4.29
N ASP A 91 -3.08 -27.33 -3.35
CA ASP A 91 -4.27 -26.50 -3.54
C ASP A 91 -3.98 -25.03 -3.17
N LEU A 92 -2.83 -24.77 -2.56
CA LEU A 92 -2.46 -23.45 -2.04
C LEU A 92 -1.71 -22.64 -3.10
N THR A 93 -2.42 -21.65 -3.66
CA THR A 93 -1.86 -20.69 -4.60
C THR A 93 -0.96 -19.70 -3.88
N LYS A 94 0.34 -19.76 -4.16
CA LYS A 94 1.37 -18.93 -3.53
C LYS A 94 1.49 -17.61 -4.29
N ARG A 95 1.41 -16.49 -3.57
CA ARG A 95 1.58 -15.13 -4.13
C ARG A 95 2.97 -14.61 -3.82
N ILE A 96 3.77 -14.34 -4.84
CA ILE A 96 5.15 -13.85 -4.71
C ILE A 96 5.21 -12.44 -5.30
N PHE A 97 5.74 -11.49 -4.54
CA PHE A 97 5.90 -10.10 -4.95
C PHE A 97 7.38 -9.78 -5.06
N VAL A 98 7.86 -9.47 -6.26
CA VAL A 98 9.26 -9.17 -6.55
C VAL A 98 9.37 -7.68 -6.88
N SER A 99 10.02 -6.93 -5.98
CA SER A 99 10.16 -5.47 -6.10
C SER A 99 11.45 -5.04 -6.82
N ASN A 100 12.44 -5.92 -6.91
CA ASN A 100 13.77 -5.59 -7.40
C ASN A 100 14.11 -6.38 -8.67
N SER A 101 14.70 -5.69 -9.62
CA SER A 101 15.32 -6.28 -10.80
C SER A 101 16.77 -6.61 -10.50
N PHE A 102 17.13 -7.86 -10.66
CA PHE A 102 18.53 -8.27 -10.81
C PHE A 102 18.88 -8.31 -12.29
#